data_AF-A0A9P0JVM4-F1
#
_entry.id   AF-A0A9P0JVM4-F1
#
_cell.length_a   1.000
_cell.length_b   1.000
_cell.length_c   1.000
_cell.angle_alpha   90.00
_cell.angle_beta   90.00
_cell.angle_gamma   90.00
#
_symmetry.space_group_name_H-M   'P 1'
#
loop_
_entity.id
_entity.type
_entity.pdbx_description
1 polymer ?
#
loop_
_entity_poly.entity_id
_entity_poly.type
_entity_poly.pdbx_seq_one_letter_code
_entity_poly.pdbx_strand_id
1 'polypeptide(L)'
;MARSLNLDVGKVVANLAQFRTKTGFFSRNSLWDSANSTHPVIWWQGLCTSQPLMPIASRILNGPPSSASSERNWSLHGLIHKSKRNRLSDKIQKLVAIHSNLVINEKQTFIYNARRVPLLEDTGRDYAVLSVHKDEAEIESESDAWSEDSNSDSDENIPLSALVK
;
A
#
# COMPACT_ATOMS: atom_id res chain seq x y z
N MET A 1 7.24 -12.33 11.33
CA MET A 1 6.88 -11.03 11.93
C MET A 1 7.25 -10.90 13.41
N ALA A 2 6.95 -11.88 14.28
CA ALA A 2 7.38 -11.81 15.69
C ALA A 2 8.91 -11.80 15.89
N ARG A 3 9.63 -12.70 15.19
CA ARG A 3 11.11 -12.77 15.22
C ARG A 3 11.79 -11.50 14.72
N SER A 4 11.23 -10.86 13.69
CA SER A 4 11.76 -9.60 13.14
C SER A 4 11.50 -8.39 14.04
N LEU A 5 10.61 -8.51 15.04
CA LEU A 5 10.31 -7.45 16.01
C LEU A 5 10.99 -7.73 17.37
N ASN A 6 11.88 -8.73 17.45
CA ASN A 6 12.52 -9.19 18.69
C ASN A 6 11.51 -9.51 19.82
N LEU A 7 10.33 -10.00 19.45
CA LEU A 7 9.30 -10.38 20.41
C LEU A 7 9.46 -11.85 20.81
N ASP A 8 9.14 -12.15 22.08
CA ASP A 8 9.04 -13.52 22.56
C ASP A 8 7.88 -14.24 21.87
N VAL A 9 8.22 -15.15 20.96
CA VAL A 9 7.26 -15.89 20.14
C VAL A 9 6.32 -16.73 21.02
N GLY A 10 6.80 -17.28 22.13
CA GLY A 10 5.97 -18.09 23.04
C GLY A 10 4.86 -17.26 23.67
N LYS A 11 5.21 -16.07 24.19
CA LYS A 11 4.24 -15.13 24.76
C LYS A 11 3.25 -14.61 23.74
N VAL A 12 3.71 -14.29 22.53
CA VAL A 12 2.83 -13.83 21.44
C VAL A 12 1.82 -14.91 21.06
N VAL A 13 2.26 -16.16 20.87
CA VAL A 13 1.37 -17.26 20.49
C VAL A 13 0.40 -17.60 21.62
N ALA A 14 0.83 -17.58 22.88
CA ALA A 14 -0.05 -17.77 24.02
C ALA A 14 -1.11 -16.66 24.11
N ASN A 15 -0.71 -15.40 23.92
CA ASN A 15 -1.62 -14.26 23.90
C ASN A 15 -2.60 -14.31 22.71
N LEU A 16 -2.14 -14.79 21.55
CA LEU A 16 -2.99 -15.05 20.39
C LEU A 16 -4.04 -16.13 20.68
N ALA A 17 -3.66 -17.21 21.38
CA ALA A 17 -4.61 -18.23 21.81
C ALA A 17 -5.69 -17.60 22.71
N GLN A 18 -5.29 -16.82 23.71
CA GLN A 18 -6.21 -16.09 24.59
C GLN A 18 -7.14 -15.14 23.84
N PHE A 19 -6.63 -14.45 22.82
CA PHE A 19 -7.43 -13.57 21.95
C PHE A 19 -8.50 -14.36 21.20
N ARG A 20 -8.14 -15.51 20.60
CA ARG A 20 -9.06 -16.36 19.84
C ARG A 20 -10.12 -17.02 20.72
N THR A 21 -9.75 -17.43 21.94
CA THR A 21 -10.66 -18.06 22.90
C THR A 21 -11.44 -17.05 23.74
N LYS A 22 -11.17 -15.74 23.58
CA LYS A 22 -11.74 -14.66 24.41
C LYS A 22 -11.56 -14.91 25.91
N THR A 23 -10.36 -15.33 26.30
CA THR A 23 -10.01 -15.62 27.71
C THR A 23 -8.96 -14.65 28.25
N GLY A 24 -8.80 -14.59 29.57
CA GLY A 24 -7.80 -13.74 30.22
C GLY A 24 -8.11 -12.25 30.01
N PHE A 25 -7.18 -11.50 29.43
CA PHE A 25 -7.39 -10.08 29.13
C PHE A 25 -8.57 -9.84 28.18
N PHE A 26 -8.80 -10.75 27.23
CA PHE A 26 -9.80 -10.63 26.19
C PHE A 26 -11.20 -11.17 26.58
N SER A 27 -11.42 -11.54 27.84
CA SER A 27 -12.74 -11.99 28.31
C SER A 27 -13.73 -10.86 28.59
N ARG A 28 -13.25 -9.62 28.61
CA ARG A 28 -14.07 -8.44 28.94
C ARG A 28 -14.97 -8.09 27.76
N ASN A 29 -16.29 -8.16 27.94
CA ASN A 29 -17.24 -7.81 26.87
C ASN A 29 -17.10 -6.34 26.43
N SER A 30 -16.88 -5.41 27.37
CA SER A 30 -16.66 -3.99 27.07
C SER A 30 -15.46 -3.72 26.16
N LEU A 31 -14.45 -4.61 26.16
CA LEU A 31 -13.31 -4.53 25.25
C LEU A 31 -13.73 -4.82 23.81
N TRP A 32 -14.66 -5.76 23.60
CA TRP A 32 -15.19 -6.09 22.29
C TRP A 32 -16.24 -5.10 21.81
N ASP A 33 -17.05 -4.54 22.72
CA ASP A 33 -18.01 -3.49 22.39
C ASP A 33 -17.31 -2.26 21.81
N SER A 34 -16.17 -1.86 22.39
CA SER A 34 -15.36 -0.75 21.89
C SER A 34 -14.64 -1.06 20.56
N ALA A 35 -14.46 -2.33 20.21
CA ALA A 35 -13.85 -2.72 18.94
C ALA A 35 -14.74 -2.36 17.74
N ASN A 36 -16.06 -2.33 17.93
CA ASN A 36 -17.02 -1.97 16.89
C ASN A 36 -17.12 -0.45 16.67
N SER A 37 -16.84 0.36 17.69
CA SER A 37 -16.95 1.81 17.63
C SER A 37 -15.63 2.54 17.36
N THR A 38 -14.50 1.85 17.53
CA THR A 38 -13.16 2.45 17.43
C THR A 38 -12.43 1.97 16.18
N HIS A 39 -11.62 2.84 15.58
CA HIS A 39 -10.74 2.44 14.47
C HIS A 39 -9.80 1.29 14.92
N PRO A 40 -9.65 0.19 14.15
CA PRO A 40 -8.93 -1.01 14.59
C PRO A 40 -7.49 -0.74 15.08
N VAL A 41 -6.76 0.13 14.38
CA VAL A 41 -5.39 0.51 14.79
C VAL A 41 -5.38 1.18 16.17
N ILE A 42 -6.33 2.10 16.40
CA ILE A 42 -6.45 2.85 17.66
C ILE A 42 -6.93 1.95 18.78
N TRP A 43 -7.80 0.99 18.49
CA TRP A 43 -8.25 0.00 19.47
C TRP A 43 -7.08 -0.84 19.99
N TRP A 44 -6.22 -1.35 19.09
CA TRP A 44 -5.02 -2.09 19.48
C TRP A 44 -4.00 -1.21 20.23
N GLN A 45 -3.76 0.01 19.76
CA GLN A 45 -2.80 0.96 20.35
C GLN A 45 -3.32 1.69 21.58
N GLY A 46 -4.61 1.64 21.90
CA GLY A 46 -5.19 2.30 23.05
C GLY A 46 -5.50 1.30 24.16
N LEU A 47 -6.30 0.29 23.84
CA LEU A 47 -6.84 -0.64 24.83
C LEU A 47 -5.96 -1.89 24.99
N CYS A 48 -5.25 -2.31 23.95
CA CYS A 48 -4.43 -3.52 23.97
C CYS A 48 -2.92 -3.26 24.06
N THR A 49 -2.49 -2.06 24.47
CA THR A 49 -1.07 -1.64 24.51
C THR A 49 -0.16 -2.58 25.29
N SER A 50 -0.68 -3.15 26.38
CA SER A 50 0.06 -4.06 27.26
C SER A 50 0.17 -5.49 26.71
N GLN A 51 -0.52 -5.80 25.61
CA GLN A 51 -0.61 -7.16 25.10
C GLN A 51 0.56 -7.47 24.14
N PRO A 52 1.25 -8.62 24.28
CA PRO A 52 2.33 -9.03 23.39
C PRO A 52 1.94 -9.09 21.90
N LEU A 53 0.66 -9.28 21.60
CA LEU A 53 0.14 -9.34 20.22
C LEU A 53 0.01 -7.95 19.55
N MET A 54 -0.07 -6.87 20.33
CA MET A 54 -0.35 -5.51 19.84
C MET A 54 0.63 -5.04 18.75
N PRO A 55 1.96 -5.16 18.89
CA PRO A 55 2.89 -4.64 17.87
C PRO A 55 2.71 -5.30 16.51
N ILE A 56 2.32 -6.58 16.50
CA ILE A 56 2.05 -7.35 15.28
C ILE A 56 0.72 -6.90 14.68
N ALA A 57 -0.32 -6.80 15.50
CA ALA A 57 -1.64 -6.35 15.06
C ALA A 57 -1.58 -4.93 14.47
N SER A 58 -0.91 -3.99 15.14
CA SER A 58 -0.71 -2.63 14.61
C SER A 58 0.04 -2.63 13.29
N ARG A 59 1.07 -3.46 13.11
CA ARG A 59 1.84 -3.48 11.85
C ARG A 59 1.03 -4.04 10.68
N ILE A 60 0.22 -5.07 10.92
CA ILE A 60 -0.66 -5.64 9.88
C ILE A 60 -1.74 -4.62 9.49
N LEU A 61 -2.37 -3.99 10.48
CA LEU A 61 -3.48 -3.05 10.25
C LEU A 61 -3.04 -1.71 9.63
N ASN A 62 -1.79 -1.29 9.85
CA ASN A 62 -1.21 -0.14 9.16
C ASN A 62 -0.65 -0.51 7.76
N GLY A 63 -0.71 -1.78 7.36
CA GLY A 63 -0.31 -2.21 6.03
C GLY A 63 -1.33 -1.78 4.97
N PRO A 64 -0.89 -1.49 3.73
CA PRO A 64 -1.82 -1.24 2.63
C PRO A 64 -2.66 -2.51 2.38
N PRO A 65 -4.01 -2.40 2.29
CA PRO A 65 -4.89 -3.56 2.19
C PRO A 65 -4.95 -4.20 0.79
N SER A 66 -4.32 -3.60 -0.22
CA SER A 66 -4.47 -4.04 -1.61
C SER A 66 -3.16 -4.27 -2.36
N SER A 67 -3.18 -5.30 -3.22
CA SER A 67 -2.17 -5.50 -4.26
C SER A 67 -2.13 -4.35 -5.25
N ALA A 68 -3.24 -3.63 -5.45
CA ALA A 68 -3.35 -2.51 -6.39
C ALA A 68 -2.29 -1.41 -6.16
N SER A 69 -1.86 -1.17 -4.91
CA SER A 69 -0.74 -0.25 -4.63
C SER A 69 0.59 -0.78 -5.18
N SER A 70 0.80 -2.09 -5.09
CA SER A 70 1.95 -2.78 -5.66
C SER A 70 1.85 -2.85 -7.19
N GLU A 71 0.67 -3.14 -7.74
CA GLU A 71 0.43 -3.16 -9.19
C GLU A 71 0.70 -1.80 -9.83
N ARG A 72 0.28 -0.69 -9.20
CA ARG A 72 0.64 0.66 -9.67
C ARG A 72 2.17 0.87 -9.69
N ASN A 73 2.88 0.40 -8.66
CA ASN A 73 4.35 0.47 -8.64
C ASN A 73 4.99 -0.39 -9.73
N TRP A 74 4.44 -1.58 -10.01
CA TRP A 74 4.93 -2.47 -11.07
C TRP A 74 4.62 -1.94 -12.48
N SER A 75 3.43 -1.37 -12.70
CA SER A 75 3.10 -0.69 -13.95
C SER A 75 4.02 0.52 -14.18
N LEU A 76 4.35 1.27 -13.12
CA LEU A 76 5.32 2.38 -13.21
C LEU A 76 6.73 1.87 -13.52
N HIS A 77 7.13 0.74 -12.94
CA HIS A 77 8.38 0.07 -13.28
C HIS A 77 8.45 -0.24 -14.78
N GLY A 78 7.38 -0.81 -15.37
CA GLY A 78 7.28 -1.05 -16.81
C GLY A 78 7.24 0.23 -17.65
N LEU A 79 6.64 1.32 -17.14
CA LEU A 79 6.62 2.62 -17.80
C LEU A 79 8.02 3.25 -17.88
N ILE A 80 8.81 3.14 -16.82
CA ILE A 80 10.17 3.69 -16.74
C ILE A 80 11.15 2.80 -17.51
N HIS A 81 11.00 1.47 -17.41
CA HIS A 81 11.81 0.47 -18.06
C HIS A 81 11.24 0.03 -19.42
N LYS A 82 11.01 0.99 -20.32
CA LYS A 82 10.73 0.70 -21.73
C LYS A 82 12.03 0.51 -22.51
N SER A 83 12.01 -0.24 -23.61
CA SER A 83 13.19 -0.53 -24.45
C SER A 83 14.01 0.74 -24.84
N LYS A 84 13.35 1.87 -25.10
CA LYS A 84 14.00 3.16 -25.37
C LYS A 84 14.72 3.82 -24.16
N ARG A 85 14.45 3.38 -22.93
CA ARG A 85 14.97 3.91 -21.65
C ARG A 85 15.76 2.86 -20.84
N ASN A 86 16.28 1.82 -21.49
CA ASN A 86 16.92 0.65 -20.88
C ASN A 86 18.22 0.93 -20.08
N ARG A 87 18.80 2.13 -20.17
CA ARG A 87 20.05 2.49 -19.47
C ARG A 87 19.88 2.81 -17.97
N LEU A 88 18.68 2.64 -17.41
CA LEU A 88 18.35 3.01 -16.03
C LEU A 88 18.35 1.83 -15.04
N SER A 89 18.73 0.61 -15.46
CA SER A 89 18.57 -0.64 -14.69
C SER A 89 18.87 -0.49 -13.18
N ASP A 90 20.05 0.03 -12.83
CA ASP A 90 20.49 0.17 -11.42
C ASP A 90 19.75 1.26 -10.61
N LYS A 91 19.06 2.19 -11.30
CA LYS A 91 18.43 3.38 -10.69
C LYS A 91 16.90 3.32 -10.67
N ILE A 92 16.27 2.38 -11.39
CA ILE A 92 14.80 2.32 -11.52
C ILE A 92 14.12 2.14 -10.18
N GLN A 93 14.61 1.24 -9.32
CA GLN A 93 14.01 1.01 -8.01
C GLN A 93 13.95 2.29 -7.18
N LYS A 94 15.01 3.10 -7.21
CA LYS A 94 15.06 4.40 -6.54
C LYS A 94 14.09 5.39 -7.16
N LEU A 95 13.98 5.43 -8.49
CA LEU A 95 13.09 6.35 -9.19
C LEU A 95 11.61 6.03 -8.93
N VAL A 96 11.24 4.75 -8.96
CA VAL A 96 9.90 4.26 -8.60
C VAL A 96 9.60 4.62 -7.15
N ALA A 97 10.53 4.38 -6.23
CA ALA A 97 10.34 4.72 -4.82
C ALA A 97 10.14 6.23 -4.61
N ILE A 98 10.95 7.09 -5.24
CA ILE A 98 10.81 8.55 -5.17
C ILE A 98 9.44 8.98 -5.70
N HIS A 99 9.05 8.52 -6.90
CA HIS A 99 7.77 8.87 -7.50
C HIS A 99 6.59 8.45 -6.61
N SER A 100 6.58 7.20 -6.15
CA SER A 100 5.49 6.69 -5.31
C SER A 100 5.41 7.42 -3.98
N ASN A 101 6.54 7.74 -3.36
CA ASN A 101 6.57 8.51 -2.11
C ASN A 101 6.11 9.96 -2.31
N LEU A 102 6.50 10.62 -3.41
CA LEU A 102 6.02 11.97 -3.75
C LEU A 102 4.50 12.00 -3.88
N VAL A 103 3.91 11.08 -4.64
CA VAL A 103 2.45 10.99 -4.81
C VAL A 103 1.73 10.72 -3.48
N ILE A 104 2.30 9.87 -2.61
CA ILE A 104 1.73 9.62 -1.27
C ILE A 104 1.78 10.90 -0.42
N ASN A 105 2.89 11.61 -0.42
CA ASN A 105 3.06 12.85 0.34
C ASN A 105 2.12 13.96 -0.16
N GLU A 106 1.98 14.14 -1.47
CA GLU A 106 1.04 15.10 -2.07
C GLU A 106 -0.42 14.79 -1.69
N LYS A 107 -0.81 13.52 -1.71
CA LYS A 107 -2.13 13.11 -1.24
C LYS A 107 -2.31 13.39 0.24
N GLN A 108 -1.30 13.11 1.07
CA GLN A 108 -1.37 13.38 2.50
C GLN A 108 -1.47 14.88 2.80
N THR A 109 -0.73 15.74 2.09
CA THR A 109 -0.84 17.20 2.24
C THR A 109 -2.19 17.70 1.76
N PHE A 110 -2.72 17.18 0.65
CA PHE A 110 -4.07 17.48 0.19
C PHE A 110 -5.13 17.10 1.23
N ILE A 111 -5.10 15.88 1.77
CA ILE A 111 -6.05 15.43 2.80
C ILE A 111 -5.91 16.24 4.09
N TYR A 112 -4.68 16.56 4.50
CA TYR A 112 -4.41 17.41 5.66
C TYR A 112 -4.98 18.82 5.48
N ASN A 113 -4.76 19.43 4.31
CA ASN A 113 -5.26 20.77 3.99
C ASN A 113 -6.79 20.80 3.79
N ALA A 114 -7.36 19.78 3.16
CA ALA A 114 -8.81 19.62 2.99
C ALA A 114 -9.53 19.46 4.34
N ARG A 115 -8.88 18.84 5.33
CA ARG A 115 -9.41 18.69 6.70
C ARG A 115 -9.29 19.96 7.55
N ARG A 116 -8.55 20.99 7.09
CA ARG A 116 -8.30 22.25 7.80
C ARG A 116 -9.28 23.40 7.51
N VAL A 117 -10.32 23.20 6.70
CA VAL A 117 -11.35 24.23 6.50
C VAL A 117 -12.64 23.73 7.14
N PRO A 118 -12.94 24.15 8.39
CA PRO A 118 -13.61 25.44 8.63
C PRO A 118 -13.02 26.29 9.77
N LEU A 119 -13.20 27.61 9.63
CA LEU A 119 -12.92 28.72 10.57
C LEU A 119 -11.45 29.19 10.63
N LEU A 120 -11.16 30.27 9.91
CA LEU A 120 -10.82 31.58 10.48
C LEU A 120 -10.68 32.62 9.35
N GLU A 121 -11.16 33.80 9.67
CA GLU A 121 -11.26 35.00 8.85
C GLU A 121 -9.88 35.55 8.45
N ASP A 122 -9.89 36.22 7.30
CA ASP A 122 -9.12 37.41 6.97
C ASP A 122 -7.73 37.57 7.63
N THR A 123 -6.70 36.98 7.02
CA THR A 123 -5.41 37.67 6.93
C THR A 123 -4.79 37.38 5.58
N GLY A 124 -4.71 38.43 4.75
CA GLY A 124 -4.07 38.42 3.44
C GLY A 124 -2.69 37.76 3.48
N ARG A 125 -2.60 36.58 2.86
CA ARG A 125 -1.38 36.09 2.25
C ARG A 125 -1.74 35.50 0.90
N ASP A 126 -1.19 36.10 -0.13
CA ASP A 126 -1.23 35.63 -1.51
C ASP A 126 -0.53 34.27 -1.60
N TYR A 127 -1.24 33.19 -1.33
CA TYR A 127 -0.89 31.89 -1.89
C TYR A 127 -1.53 31.85 -3.27
N ALA A 128 -0.69 32.02 -4.29
CA ALA A 128 -1.05 31.80 -5.67
C ALA A 128 -1.78 30.46 -5.78
N VAL A 129 -3.09 30.53 -5.97
CA VAL A 129 -3.90 29.42 -6.45
C VAL A 129 -3.33 29.11 -7.82
N LEU A 130 -2.54 28.05 -7.92
CA LEU A 130 -2.19 27.49 -9.22
C LEU A 130 -3.48 26.86 -9.75
N SER A 131 -4.31 27.68 -10.36
CA SER A 131 -5.47 27.28 -11.14
C SER A 131 -4.95 26.48 -12.32
N VAL A 132 -4.71 25.19 -12.10
CA VAL A 132 -4.54 24.25 -13.21
C VAL A 132 -5.89 24.17 -13.88
N HIS A 133 -5.96 24.85 -15.02
CA HIS A 133 -7.09 24.83 -15.92
C HIS A 133 -7.39 23.37 -16.24
N LYS A 134 -8.65 22.99 -16.03
CA LYS A 134 -9.17 21.69 -16.39
C LYS A 134 -9.40 21.73 -17.90
N ASP A 135 -8.33 21.54 -18.68
CA ASP A 135 -8.46 21.26 -20.09
C ASP A 135 -9.02 19.83 -20.21
N GLU A 136 -10.34 19.76 -20.32
CA GLU A 136 -11.04 18.57 -20.79
C GLU A 136 -10.68 18.40 -22.27
N ALA A 137 -9.57 17.70 -22.52
CA ALA A 137 -9.35 17.09 -23.81
C ALA A 137 -10.21 15.82 -23.87
N GLU A 138 -11.30 15.93 -24.62
CA GLU A 138 -12.07 14.83 -25.17
C GLU A 138 -11.10 13.78 -25.74
N ILE A 139 -11.06 12.59 -25.14
CA ILE A 139 -10.50 11.42 -25.81
C ILE A 139 -11.68 10.78 -26.53
N GLU A 140 -11.80 11.13 -27.80
CA GLU A 140 -12.63 10.40 -28.75
C GLU A 140 -12.28 8.90 -28.68
N SER A 141 -13.33 8.11 -28.63
CA SER A 141 -13.30 6.66 -28.70
C SER A 141 -12.81 6.23 -30.09
N GLU A 142 -11.51 6.10 -30.27
CA GLU A 142 -10.94 5.44 -31.45
C GLU A 142 -10.67 3.97 -31.13
N SER A 143 -11.50 3.12 -31.76
CA SER A 143 -11.47 1.68 -31.69
C SER A 143 -10.32 1.12 -32.54
N ASP A 144 -9.20 0.79 -31.93
CA ASP A 144 -8.15 0.04 -32.62
C ASP A 144 -8.31 -1.46 -32.40
N ALA A 145 -8.72 -2.10 -33.49
CA ALA A 145 -8.80 -3.54 -33.68
C ALA A 145 -7.46 -4.20 -33.33
N TRP A 146 -7.53 -5.27 -32.55
CA TRP A 146 -6.43 -6.20 -32.35
C TRP A 146 -6.16 -6.91 -33.67
N SER A 147 -5.21 -6.41 -34.47
CA SER A 147 -4.63 -7.17 -35.56
C SER A 147 -3.69 -8.22 -34.99
N GLU A 148 -4.12 -9.48 -35.02
CA GLU A 148 -3.27 -10.64 -34.84
C GLU A 148 -2.32 -10.76 -36.03
N ASP A 149 -1.16 -10.11 -35.96
CA ASP A 149 -0.04 -10.51 -36.80
C ASP A 149 0.53 -11.82 -36.24
N SER A 150 0.06 -12.90 -36.85
CA SER A 150 0.69 -14.21 -36.83
C SER A 150 2.15 -14.06 -37.26
N ASN A 151 3.07 -14.35 -36.35
CA ASN A 151 4.42 -14.73 -36.74
C ASN A 151 4.73 -16.12 -36.21
N SER A 152 4.52 -17.08 -37.11
CA SER A 152 5.18 -18.38 -37.11
C SER A 152 6.69 -18.16 -37.08
N ASP A 153 7.40 -18.73 -36.11
CA ASP A 153 8.33 -19.80 -36.46
C ASP A 153 9.00 -20.48 -35.26
N SER A 154 8.91 -21.81 -35.32
CA SER A 154 9.85 -22.83 -34.86
C SER A 154 10.06 -23.09 -33.36
N ASP A 155 9.49 -24.22 -32.94
CA ASP A 155 9.86 -25.05 -31.80
C ASP A 155 11.37 -25.33 -31.75
N GLU A 156 12.05 -24.89 -30.68
CA GLU A 156 13.25 -25.57 -30.19
C GLU A 156 12.90 -26.45 -28.99
N ASN A 157 12.86 -27.75 -29.30
CA ASN A 157 12.60 -28.86 -28.42
C ASN A 157 13.74 -29.00 -27.39
N ILE A 158 13.52 -28.60 -26.13
CA ILE A 158 14.47 -28.82 -25.03
C ILE A 158 14.25 -30.25 -24.50
N PRO A 159 15.23 -31.19 -24.62
CA PRO A 159 15.04 -32.54 -24.13
C PRO A 159 15.01 -32.59 -22.59
N LEU A 160 14.08 -33.39 -22.05
CA LEU A 160 13.83 -33.61 -20.62
C LEU A 160 15.01 -34.21 -19.82
N SER A 161 16.20 -34.37 -20.41
CA SER A 161 17.40 -34.90 -19.74
C SER A 161 18.18 -33.85 -18.94
N ALA A 162 17.83 -32.57 -19.01
CA ALA A 162 18.56 -31.49 -18.34
C ALA A 162 18.10 -31.15 -16.91
N LEU A 163 17.10 -31.86 -16.36
CA LEU A 163 16.47 -31.52 -15.08
C LEU A 163 16.68 -32.53 -13.93
N VAL A 164 17.65 -33.44 -14.00
CA VAL A 164 18.09 -34.17 -12.80
C VAL A 164 19.59 -34.51 -12.86
N LYS A 165 20.37 -33.92 -11.95
CA LYS A 165 21.43 -34.60 -11.21
C LYS A 165 21.58 -33.95 -9.85
#